data_AF-A0A1J5X2U8-F1
#
_entry.id   AF-A0A1J5X2U8-F1
#
_cell.length_a   1.000
_cell.length_b   1.000
_cell.length_c   1.000
_cell.angle_alpha   90.00
_cell.angle_beta   90.00
_cell.angle_gamma   90.00
#
_symmetry.space_group_name_H-M   'P 1'
#
loop_
_entity.id
_entity.type
_entity.pdbx_description
1 polymer ?
#
loop_
_entity_poly.entity_id
_entity_poly.type
_entity_poly.pdbx_seq_one_letter_code
_entity_poly.pdbx_strand_id
1 'polypeptide(L)'
;EFHLSAEKEEYVSEVIHAENNSICIGKVNNLELELFAINILPKLKLHDENEMEVFSLSAGEKEYVSEVIRVKNNSIWLGKVKNLRLKSFAIRILPKLKLHEENEMEVFHLSAGEIEHILEVMFTDNNSIWLGRVKRLKLESFTTNILPKLRFYEESDMEGLPVNVEETECGVVRAPFITLPPCWLCSHERIEVDDVFQ
;
A
#
# COMPACT_ATOMS: atom_id res chain seq x y z
N GLU A 1 -9.37 19.46 5.83
CA GLU A 1 -8.60 18.97 4.67
C GLU A 1 -7.17 19.45 4.83
N PHE A 2 -6.19 18.57 4.61
CA PHE A 2 -4.78 18.85 4.74
C PHE A 2 -4.08 18.31 3.50
N HIS A 3 -3.79 19.19 2.55
CA HIS A 3 -3.11 18.86 1.31
C HIS A 3 -1.77 19.62 1.28
N LEU A 4 -0.66 18.92 1.07
CA LEU A 4 0.64 19.54 0.85
C LEU A 4 1.39 18.84 -0.29
N SER A 5 2.01 19.64 -1.14
CA SER A 5 2.91 19.19 -2.20
C SER A 5 4.17 20.04 -2.17
N ALA A 6 5.34 19.41 -2.24
CA ALA A 6 6.61 20.11 -2.21
C ALA A 6 7.58 19.53 -3.23
N GLU A 7 7.84 20.28 -4.30
CA GLU A 7 8.77 19.87 -5.37
C GLU A 7 10.23 19.82 -4.92
N LYS A 8 10.56 20.49 -3.82
CA LYS A 8 11.92 20.56 -3.28
C LYS A 8 11.94 20.32 -1.78
N GLU A 9 12.98 19.64 -1.32
CA GLU A 9 13.22 19.35 0.10
C GLU A 9 13.32 20.64 0.94
N GLU A 10 13.89 21.70 0.37
CA GLU A 10 14.09 22.98 1.07
C GLU A 10 12.81 23.55 1.68
N TYR A 11 11.65 23.32 1.05
CA TYR A 11 10.34 23.80 1.52
C TYR A 11 9.81 23.08 2.75
N VAL A 12 10.33 21.89 3.06
CA VAL A 12 9.88 21.06 4.18
C VAL A 12 11.01 20.71 5.16
N SER A 13 12.23 21.19 4.88
CA SER A 13 13.45 20.89 5.63
C SER A 13 13.32 21.14 7.13
N GLU A 14 12.78 22.29 7.54
CA GLU A 14 12.56 22.63 8.95
C GLU A 14 11.65 21.61 9.65
N VAL A 15 10.61 21.14 8.94
CA VAL A 15 9.64 20.17 9.46
C VAL A 15 10.24 18.77 9.51
N ILE A 16 11.01 18.37 8.49
CA ILE A 16 11.69 17.07 8.42
C ILE A 16 12.66 16.89 9.59
N HIS A 17 13.30 17.95 10.05
CA HIS A 17 14.22 17.91 11.19
C HIS A 17 13.53 17.86 12.56
N ALA A 18 12.21 18.01 12.61
CA ALA A 18 11.46 17.85 13.85
C ALA A 18 11.52 16.40 14.38
N GLU A 19 11.25 16.22 15.66
CA GLU A 19 11.09 14.90 16.25
C GLU A 19 9.83 14.21 15.71
N ASN A 20 9.84 12.88 15.62
CA ASN A 20 8.66 12.14 15.18
C ASN A 20 7.50 12.32 16.17
N ASN A 21 6.28 12.46 15.65
CA ASN A 21 5.07 12.76 16.43
C ASN A 21 5.11 14.08 17.25
N SER A 22 5.96 15.04 16.89
CA SER A 22 6.07 16.33 17.60
C SER A 22 5.02 17.37 17.15
N ILE A 23 4.48 17.23 15.94
CA ILE A 23 3.58 18.22 15.34
C ILE A 23 2.13 17.75 15.44
N CYS A 24 1.40 18.26 16.43
CA CYS A 24 -0.01 17.90 16.63
C CYS A 24 -0.90 18.62 15.62
N ILE A 25 -1.57 17.87 14.74
CA ILE A 25 -2.52 18.41 13.75
C ILE A 25 -3.98 18.09 14.09
N GLY A 26 -4.23 17.32 15.16
CA GLY A 26 -5.57 17.00 15.65
C GLY A 26 -6.30 15.99 14.77
N LYS A 27 -7.61 16.22 14.54
CA LYS A 27 -8.45 15.39 13.67
C LYS A 27 -8.37 15.91 12.24
N VAL A 28 -8.04 15.04 11.29
CA VAL A 28 -7.89 15.36 9.87
C VAL A 28 -8.79 14.46 9.04
N ASN A 29 -9.76 15.08 8.36
CA ASN A 29 -10.69 14.36 7.50
C ASN A 29 -10.05 13.85 6.20
N ASN A 30 -9.20 14.66 5.57
CA ASN A 30 -8.50 14.31 4.32
C ASN A 30 -7.03 14.70 4.48
N LEU A 31 -6.12 13.76 4.26
CA LEU A 31 -4.67 13.97 4.26
C LEU A 31 -4.09 13.54 2.92
N GLU A 32 -3.59 14.50 2.17
CA GLU A 32 -2.94 14.30 0.87
C GLU A 32 -1.54 14.88 0.91
N LEU A 33 -0.52 14.04 0.69
CA LEU A 33 0.86 14.49 0.62
C LEU A 33 1.50 14.01 -0.69
N GLU A 34 2.17 14.94 -1.37
CA GLU A 34 2.85 14.67 -2.63
C GLU A 34 4.31 15.12 -2.58
N LEU A 35 5.17 14.42 -3.32
CA LEU A 35 6.60 14.76 -3.45
C LEU A 35 7.28 14.85 -2.06
N PHE A 36 8.16 15.83 -1.81
CA PHE A 36 8.88 15.95 -0.54
C PHE A 36 7.97 16.20 0.67
N ALA A 37 6.72 16.62 0.48
CA ALA A 37 5.77 16.79 1.59
C ALA A 37 5.50 15.47 2.30
N ILE A 38 5.68 14.33 1.64
CA ILE A 38 5.51 13.00 2.24
C ILE A 38 6.48 12.79 3.42
N ASN A 39 7.70 13.35 3.36
CA ASN A 39 8.71 13.19 4.40
C ASN A 39 8.32 13.85 5.74
N ILE A 40 7.30 14.71 5.77
CA ILE A 40 6.80 15.27 7.04
C ILE A 40 5.88 14.28 7.77
N LEU A 41 5.35 13.25 7.10
CA LEU A 41 4.34 12.35 7.65
C LEU A 41 4.72 11.77 9.03
N PRO A 42 5.96 11.30 9.29
CA PRO A 42 6.33 10.76 10.60
C PRO A 42 6.38 11.81 11.71
N LYS A 43 6.37 13.09 11.36
CA LYS A 43 6.45 14.24 12.28
C LYS A 43 5.06 14.64 12.77
N LEU A 44 4.06 14.35 11.95
CA LEU A 44 2.66 14.64 12.25
C LEU A 44 2.13 13.68 13.32
N LYS A 45 1.43 14.23 14.31
CA LYS A 45 0.67 13.52 15.32
C LYS A 45 -0.81 13.79 15.11
N LEU A 46 -1.52 12.76 14.67
CA LEU A 46 -2.98 12.74 14.59
C LEU A 46 -3.58 12.44 15.96
N HIS A 47 -4.84 12.83 16.15
CA HIS A 47 -5.61 12.46 17.33
C HIS A 47 -5.77 10.92 17.40
N ASP A 48 -5.83 10.36 18.60
CA ASP A 48 -5.94 8.90 18.77
C ASP A 48 -7.23 8.36 18.12
N GLU A 49 -8.35 9.06 18.33
CA GLU A 49 -9.65 8.82 17.67
C GLU A 49 -9.79 9.50 16.29
N ASN A 50 -8.72 9.58 15.50
CA ASN A 50 -8.81 10.16 14.16
C ASN A 50 -9.60 9.24 13.23
N GLU A 51 -10.59 9.81 12.54
CA GLU A 51 -11.34 9.14 11.47
C GLU A 51 -11.19 9.96 10.20
N MET A 52 -10.59 9.34 9.19
CA MET A 52 -10.19 9.98 7.95
C MET A 52 -10.98 9.39 6.79
N GLU A 53 -11.53 10.27 5.96
CA GLU A 53 -12.21 9.91 4.72
C GLU A 53 -11.19 9.51 3.65
N VAL A 54 -10.10 10.27 3.50
CA VAL A 54 -9.07 10.06 2.48
C VAL A 54 -7.66 10.21 3.05
N PHE A 55 -6.83 9.18 2.85
CA PHE A 55 -5.37 9.23 2.98
C PHE A 55 -4.74 8.93 1.61
N SER A 56 -4.03 9.90 1.03
CA SER A 56 -3.44 9.75 -0.31
C SER A 56 -1.98 10.20 -0.34
N LEU A 57 -1.09 9.33 -0.83
CA LEU A 57 0.32 9.65 -1.04
C LEU A 57 0.75 9.34 -2.48
N SER A 58 1.52 10.24 -3.09
CA SER A 58 2.07 10.07 -4.44
C SER A 58 3.53 10.52 -4.52
N ALA A 59 4.43 9.59 -4.86
CA ALA A 59 5.86 9.87 -5.00
C ALA A 59 6.40 9.28 -6.30
N GLY A 60 6.74 10.15 -7.26
CA GLY A 60 7.35 9.74 -8.52
C GLY A 60 8.79 9.25 -8.39
N GLU A 61 9.48 9.59 -7.31
CA GLU A 61 10.88 9.27 -7.06
C GLU A 61 11.10 8.78 -5.62
N LYS A 62 12.14 7.96 -5.42
CA LYS A 62 12.49 7.38 -4.12
C LYS A 62 12.90 8.41 -3.07
N GLU A 63 13.40 9.57 -3.49
CA GLU A 63 13.94 10.60 -2.60
C GLU A 63 12.83 11.27 -1.77
N TYR A 64 11.64 11.38 -2.36
CA TYR A 64 10.44 11.95 -1.72
C TYR A 64 9.94 11.14 -0.51
N VAL A 65 10.39 9.89 -0.34
CA VAL A 65 9.98 9.01 0.77
C VAL A 65 11.14 8.61 1.68
N SER A 66 12.32 9.21 1.46
CA SER A 66 13.58 8.82 2.10
C SER A 66 13.56 8.88 3.63
N GLU A 67 12.82 9.82 4.21
CA GLU A 67 12.71 9.96 5.67
C GLU A 67 11.69 8.98 6.25
N VAL A 68 10.59 8.73 5.52
CA VAL A 68 9.52 7.85 5.99
C VAL A 68 9.97 6.39 6.01
N ILE A 69 10.74 5.94 5.02
CA ILE A 69 11.21 4.54 4.97
C ILE A 69 12.15 4.20 6.13
N ARG A 70 12.81 5.19 6.74
CA ARG A 70 13.74 5.02 7.87
C ARG A 70 13.03 4.79 9.20
N VAL A 71 11.74 5.11 9.29
CA VAL A 71 10.99 4.89 10.53
C VAL A 71 10.64 3.41 10.71
N LYS A 72 10.32 3.04 11.95
CA LYS A 72 9.94 1.67 12.29
C LYS A 72 8.62 1.30 11.60
N ASN A 73 8.47 0.02 11.28
CA ASN A 73 7.18 -0.50 10.81
C ASN A 73 6.10 -0.27 11.88
N ASN A 74 4.85 -0.06 11.46
CA ASN A 74 3.71 0.19 12.35
C ASN A 74 3.92 1.37 13.34
N SER A 75 4.66 2.41 12.95
CA SER A 75 4.96 3.56 13.83
C SER A 75 4.16 4.83 13.52
N ILE A 76 3.56 4.93 12.34
CA ILE A 76 2.78 6.11 11.91
C ILE A 76 1.30 5.83 12.15
N TRP A 77 0.73 6.42 13.20
CA TRP A 77 -0.68 6.25 13.55
C TRP A 77 -1.59 7.11 12.65
N LEU A 78 -2.53 6.47 11.95
CA LEU A 78 -3.54 7.16 11.12
C LEU A 78 -4.94 7.17 11.74
N GLY A 79 -5.23 6.26 12.69
CA GLY A 79 -6.58 6.00 13.18
C GLY A 79 -7.39 5.15 12.19
N LYS A 80 -8.64 5.52 11.95
CA LYS A 80 -9.53 4.88 10.96
C LYS A 80 -9.44 5.62 9.62
N VAL A 81 -9.36 4.89 8.52
CA VAL A 81 -9.22 5.43 7.16
C VAL A 81 -10.20 4.71 6.22
N LYS A 82 -11.11 5.46 5.60
CA LYS A 82 -12.07 4.92 4.62
C LYS A 82 -11.47 4.69 3.24
N ASN A 83 -10.66 5.62 2.75
CA ASN A 83 -10.02 5.51 1.45
C ASN A 83 -8.51 5.70 1.59
N LEU A 84 -7.73 4.67 1.32
CA LEU A 84 -6.26 4.71 1.36
C LEU A 84 -5.71 4.51 -0.05
N ARG A 85 -4.94 5.49 -0.54
CA ARG A 85 -4.37 5.48 -1.89
C ARG A 85 -2.86 5.71 -1.84
N LEU A 86 -2.07 4.79 -2.38
CA LEU A 86 -0.61 4.95 -2.52
C LEU A 86 -0.19 4.73 -3.96
N LYS A 87 0.59 5.67 -4.51
CA LYS A 87 1.08 5.61 -5.89
C LYS A 87 2.60 5.63 -5.96
N SER A 88 3.16 4.82 -6.85
CA SER A 88 4.60 4.75 -7.13
C SER A 88 5.42 4.52 -5.85
N PHE A 89 6.51 5.26 -5.61
CA PHE A 89 7.38 5.06 -4.44
C PHE A 89 6.70 5.25 -3.08
N ALA A 90 5.53 5.88 -3.04
CA ALA A 90 4.76 6.03 -1.80
C ALA A 90 4.28 4.68 -1.25
N ILE A 91 4.19 3.64 -2.08
CA ILE A 91 3.80 2.30 -1.65
C ILE A 91 4.80 1.72 -0.62
N ARG A 92 6.07 2.12 -0.67
CA ARG A 92 7.10 1.72 0.30
C ARG A 92 6.78 2.15 1.74
N ILE A 93 5.87 3.10 1.91
CA ILE A 93 5.44 3.61 3.22
C ILE A 93 4.41 2.68 3.86
N LEU A 94 3.72 1.85 3.08
CA LEU A 94 2.66 0.96 3.55
C LEU A 94 2.99 0.20 4.86
N PRO A 95 4.14 -0.50 5.01
CA PRO A 95 4.47 -1.20 6.25
C PRO A 95 4.77 -0.28 7.44
N LYS A 96 4.93 1.02 7.22
CA LYS A 96 5.18 2.03 8.28
C LYS A 96 3.88 2.52 8.90
N LEU A 97 2.77 2.42 8.17
CA LEU A 97 1.45 2.88 8.59
C LEU A 97 0.85 1.93 9.63
N LYS A 98 0.14 2.51 10.60
CA LYS A 98 -0.63 1.81 11.62
C LYS A 98 -2.06 2.34 11.61
N LEU A 99 -2.99 1.43 11.34
CA LEU A 99 -4.42 1.68 11.38
C LEU A 99 -5.02 1.18 12.70
N HIS A 100 -6.20 1.70 13.04
CA HIS A 100 -6.99 1.21 14.16
C HIS A 100 -7.39 -0.26 13.94
N GLU A 101 -7.55 -1.03 15.02
CA GLU A 101 -7.91 -2.46 14.94
C GLU A 101 -9.28 -2.66 14.28
N GLU A 102 -10.24 -1.81 14.65
CA GLU A 102 -11.59 -1.72 14.07
C GLU A 102 -11.66 -0.89 12.78
N ASN A 103 -10.58 -0.83 11.99
CA ASN A 103 -10.61 -0.06 10.74
C ASN A 103 -11.55 -0.71 9.72
N GLU A 104 -12.51 0.06 9.22
CA GLU A 104 -13.39 -0.32 8.11
C GLU A 104 -13.11 0.59 6.91
N MET A 105 -12.40 0.04 5.93
CA MET A 105 -11.98 0.72 4.72
C MET A 105 -12.93 0.41 3.56
N GLU A 106 -13.37 1.44 2.86
CA GLU A 106 -14.16 1.29 1.65
C GLU A 106 -13.29 0.96 0.45
N VAL A 107 -12.14 1.64 0.30
CA VAL A 107 -11.23 1.45 -0.83
C VAL A 107 -9.77 1.43 -0.37
N PHE A 108 -9.07 0.34 -0.67
CA PHE A 108 -7.61 0.26 -0.63
C PHE A 108 -7.08 0.25 -2.07
N HIS A 109 -6.32 1.27 -2.46
CA HIS A 109 -5.81 1.45 -3.83
C HIS A 109 -4.30 1.59 -3.86
N LEU A 110 -3.63 0.67 -4.56
CA LEU A 110 -2.20 0.76 -4.86
C LEU A 110 -1.99 0.80 -6.37
N SER A 111 -1.08 1.66 -6.83
CA SER A 111 -0.70 1.76 -8.24
C SER A 111 0.82 1.89 -8.39
N ALA A 112 1.46 0.90 -9.01
CA ALA A 112 2.90 0.85 -9.21
C ALA A 112 3.24 0.51 -10.66
N GLY A 113 3.75 1.48 -11.41
CA GLY A 113 4.20 1.26 -12.79
C GLY A 113 5.49 0.42 -12.93
N GLU A 114 6.22 0.20 -11.83
CA GLU A 114 7.51 -0.50 -11.81
C GLU A 114 7.65 -1.34 -10.54
N ILE A 115 8.43 -2.42 -10.61
CA ILE A 115 8.70 -3.29 -9.47
C ILE A 115 9.49 -2.59 -8.35
N GLU A 116 10.33 -1.59 -8.70
CA GLU A 116 11.14 -0.84 -7.73
C GLU A 116 10.26 -0.13 -6.68
N HIS A 117 9.08 0.33 -7.09
CA HIS A 117 8.12 1.01 -6.23
C HIS A 117 7.66 0.17 -5.03
N ILE A 118 7.72 -1.16 -5.14
CA ILE A 118 7.16 -2.08 -4.13
C ILE A 118 8.21 -2.90 -3.38
N LEU A 119 9.50 -2.75 -3.69
CA LEU A 119 10.57 -3.58 -3.14
C LEU A 119 10.56 -3.65 -1.62
N GLU A 120 10.42 -2.51 -0.95
CA GLU A 120 10.34 -2.43 0.52
C GLU A 120 9.24 -3.36 1.08
N VAL A 121 8.10 -3.40 0.41
CA VAL A 121 6.94 -4.18 0.83
C VAL A 121 7.16 -5.67 0.56
N MET A 122 7.82 -6.02 -0.54
CA MET A 122 8.10 -7.43 -0.89
C MET A 122 8.98 -8.14 0.14
N PHE A 123 9.87 -7.40 0.82
CA PHE A 123 10.74 -7.95 1.86
C PHE A 123 10.09 -8.05 3.24
N THR A 124 8.84 -7.60 3.39
CA THR A 124 8.09 -7.80 4.63
C THR A 124 7.60 -9.24 4.77
N ASP A 125 7.32 -9.67 6.00
CA ASP A 125 6.73 -10.98 6.24
C ASP A 125 5.31 -11.06 5.64
N ASN A 126 4.89 -12.27 5.26
CA ASN A 126 3.54 -12.48 4.76
C ASN A 126 2.51 -12.17 5.86
N ASN A 127 1.37 -11.61 5.46
CA ASN A 127 0.29 -11.19 6.38
C ASN A 127 0.74 -10.23 7.50
N SER A 128 1.82 -9.45 7.29
CA SER A 128 2.35 -8.53 8.31
C SER A 128 1.70 -7.15 8.30
N ILE A 129 1.05 -6.76 7.20
CA ILE A 129 0.43 -5.44 7.04
C ILE A 129 -1.07 -5.53 7.35
N TRP A 130 -1.48 -5.03 8.51
CA TRP A 130 -2.88 -5.00 8.93
C TRP A 130 -3.63 -3.83 8.30
N LEU A 131 -4.74 -4.12 7.62
CA LEU A 131 -5.61 -3.10 6.99
C LEU A 131 -7.02 -3.00 7.61
N GLY A 132 -7.39 -3.95 8.48
CA GLY A 132 -8.76 -4.07 8.98
C GLY A 132 -9.69 -4.74 7.96
N ARG A 133 -10.96 -4.33 7.95
CA ARG A 133 -11.95 -4.76 6.96
C ARG A 133 -11.82 -3.88 5.71
N VAL A 134 -11.72 -4.47 4.53
CA VAL A 134 -11.61 -3.74 3.25
C VAL A 134 -12.73 -4.17 2.32
N LYS A 135 -13.59 -3.24 1.91
CA LYS A 135 -14.71 -3.53 0.99
C LYS A 135 -14.24 -3.72 -0.45
N ARG A 136 -13.33 -2.84 -0.91
CA ARG A 136 -12.84 -2.83 -2.29
C ARG A 136 -11.33 -2.72 -2.34
N LEU A 137 -10.69 -3.69 -2.99
CA LEU A 137 -9.25 -3.73 -3.23
C LEU A 137 -8.97 -3.39 -4.69
N LYS A 138 -8.15 -2.37 -4.93
CA LYS A 138 -7.68 -1.97 -6.27
C LYS A 138 -6.16 -2.05 -6.31
N LEU A 139 -5.65 -3.02 -7.06
CA LEU A 139 -4.22 -3.22 -7.29
C LEU A 139 -3.97 -3.08 -8.79
N GLU A 140 -3.18 -2.07 -9.17
CA GLU A 140 -2.79 -1.82 -10.56
C GLU A 140 -1.33 -2.24 -10.80
N SER A 141 -1.06 -2.82 -11.98
CA SER A 141 0.28 -3.17 -12.46
C SER A 141 1.05 -4.08 -11.47
N PHE A 142 2.24 -3.68 -11.01
CA PHE A 142 3.10 -4.53 -10.17
C PHE A 142 2.59 -4.74 -8.75
N THR A 143 1.55 -4.02 -8.31
CA THR A 143 1.07 -4.05 -6.92
C THR A 143 0.39 -5.35 -6.51
N THR A 144 0.01 -6.19 -7.46
CA THR A 144 -0.52 -7.55 -7.20
C THR A 144 0.46 -8.41 -6.40
N ASN A 145 1.77 -8.19 -6.55
CA ASN A 145 2.82 -8.87 -5.80
C ASN A 145 2.81 -8.56 -4.29
N ILE A 146 2.13 -7.50 -3.87
CA ILE A 146 2.00 -7.13 -2.45
C ILE A 146 0.90 -7.95 -1.76
N LEU A 147 -0.04 -8.56 -2.51
CA LEU A 147 -1.21 -9.23 -1.93
C LEU A 147 -0.86 -10.22 -0.80
N PRO A 148 0.17 -11.08 -0.90
CA PRO A 148 0.54 -12.01 0.19
C PRO A 148 1.05 -11.34 1.47
N LYS A 149 1.37 -10.04 1.41
CA LYS A 149 1.87 -9.23 2.53
C LYS A 149 0.75 -8.60 3.33
N LEU A 150 -0.44 -8.49 2.74
CA LEU A 150 -1.60 -7.84 3.33
C LEU A 150 -2.38 -8.81 4.23
N ARG A 151 -2.87 -8.29 5.36
CA ARG A 151 -3.75 -9.00 6.29
C ARG A 151 -5.05 -8.22 6.45
N PHE A 152 -6.15 -8.91 6.17
CA PHE A 152 -7.51 -8.41 6.31
C PHE A 152 -8.24 -9.13 7.46
N TYR A 153 -9.36 -8.57 7.90
CA TYR A 153 -10.27 -9.25 8.82
C TYR A 153 -10.97 -10.44 8.12
N GLU A 154 -11.16 -11.58 8.80
CA GLU A 154 -11.61 -12.86 8.22
C GLU A 154 -12.98 -12.81 7.52
N GLU A 155 -13.87 -11.91 7.93
CA GLU A 155 -15.20 -11.67 7.34
C GLU A 155 -15.21 -10.50 6.34
N SER A 156 -14.10 -10.25 5.63
CA SER A 156 -14.06 -9.20 4.62
C SER A 156 -14.73 -9.72 3.33
N ASP A 157 -16.02 -9.44 3.17
CA ASP A 157 -16.74 -9.64 1.91
C ASP A 157 -16.24 -8.62 0.87
N MET A 158 -15.18 -8.97 0.14
CA MET A 158 -14.69 -8.15 -0.96
C MET A 158 -15.68 -8.22 -2.12
N GLU A 159 -16.42 -7.13 -2.35
CA GLU A 159 -17.35 -7.01 -3.46
C GLU A 159 -16.57 -7.00 -4.78
N GLY A 160 -16.63 -8.10 -5.52
CA GLY A 160 -16.22 -8.23 -6.93
C GLY A 160 -14.81 -7.73 -7.23
N LEU A 161 -13.84 -8.62 -7.35
CA LEU A 161 -12.48 -8.30 -7.81
C LEU A 161 -12.45 -8.17 -9.35
N PRO A 162 -12.40 -6.97 -9.96
CA PRO A 162 -11.63 -6.80 -11.17
C PRO A 162 -10.18 -6.58 -10.71
N VAL A 163 -9.43 -7.66 -10.48
CA VAL A 163 -7.98 -7.54 -10.59
C VAL A 163 -7.74 -7.33 -12.07
N ASN A 164 -7.70 -6.08 -12.50
CA ASN A 164 -7.25 -5.74 -13.84
C ASN A 164 -5.76 -6.03 -13.89
N VAL A 165 -5.42 -7.30 -14.12
CA VAL A 165 -4.08 -7.71 -14.51
C VAL A 165 -3.94 -7.30 -15.96
N GLU A 166 -3.58 -6.03 -16.19
CA GLU A 166 -2.95 -5.69 -17.47
C GLU A 166 -1.54 -6.31 -17.40
N GLU A 167 -1.42 -7.54 -17.91
CA GLU A 167 -0.13 -8.13 -18.24
C GLU A 167 0.49 -7.26 -19.33
N THR A 168 1.19 -6.20 -18.94
CA THR A 168 2.11 -5.52 -19.84
C THR A 168 3.30 -6.44 -19.99
N GLU A 169 3.37 -7.17 -21.11
CA GLU A 169 4.57 -7.86 -21.56
C GLU A 169 5.77 -6.90 -21.54
N CYS A 170 6.62 -6.98 -20.51
CA CYS A 170 8.05 -6.70 -20.68
C CYS A 170 8.85 -7.17 -19.45
N GLY A 171 9.78 -8.10 -19.68
CA GLY A 171 10.85 -8.43 -18.76
C GLY A 171 10.78 -9.84 -18.18
N VAL A 172 11.41 -10.79 -18.86
CA VAL A 172 11.74 -12.11 -18.29
C VAL A 172 12.59 -11.90 -17.04
N VAL A 173 11.99 -11.97 -15.86
CA VAL A 173 12.72 -12.19 -14.61
C VAL A 173 12.68 -13.69 -14.34
N ARG A 174 13.77 -14.38 -14.71
CA ARG A 174 14.05 -15.71 -14.17
C ARG A 174 14.32 -15.56 -12.67
N ALA A 175 13.27 -15.61 -11.85
CA ALA A 175 13.40 -15.89 -10.43
C ALA A 175 13.39 -17.41 -10.23
N PRO A 176 14.38 -18.02 -9.56
CA PRO A 176 14.38 -19.44 -9.30
C PRO A 176 13.47 -19.71 -8.08
N PHE A 177 12.70 -20.81 -8.15
CA PHE A 177 11.94 -21.41 -7.05
C PHE A 177 10.75 -20.64 -6.49
N ILE A 178 9.59 -20.80 -7.11
CA ILE A 178 8.36 -21.12 -6.36
C ILE A 178 7.66 -22.27 -7.10
N THR A 179 7.85 -23.49 -6.61
CA THR A 179 6.90 -24.58 -6.87
C THR A 179 5.62 -24.22 -6.13
N LEU A 180 4.61 -23.76 -6.87
CA LEU A 180 3.24 -23.68 -6.37
C LEU A 180 2.78 -25.09 -5.97
N PRO A 181 2.22 -25.33 -4.77
CA PRO A 181 1.46 -26.54 -4.54
C PRO A 181 0.19 -26.49 -5.40
N PRO A 182 -0.17 -27.58 -6.11
CA PRO A 182 -1.46 -27.64 -6.79
C PRO A 182 -2.57 -27.74 -5.73
N CYS A 183 -3.80 -27.49 -6.15
CA CYS A 183 -5.07 -27.78 -5.46
C CYS A 183 -5.79 -26.59 -4.79
N TRP A 184 -6.23 -25.59 -5.57
CA TRP A 184 -7.48 -24.85 -5.26
C TRP A 184 -8.44 -24.75 -6.47
N LEU A 185 -8.20 -25.52 -7.55
CA LEU A 185 -9.14 -25.68 -8.66
C LEU A 185 -9.23 -27.16 -9.05
N CYS A 186 -9.96 -27.94 -8.25
CA CYS A 186 -10.59 -29.17 -8.71
C CYS A 186 -12.06 -29.09 -8.35
N SER A 187 -12.88 -28.61 -9.29
CA SER A 187 -14.29 -28.98 -9.40
C SER A 187 -14.81 -28.63 -10.79
N HIS A 188 -15.04 -29.68 -11.58
CA HIS A 188 -15.95 -29.75 -12.74
C HIS A 188 -15.69 -28.82 -13.93
N GLU A 189 -15.06 -29.34 -14.99
CA GLU A 189 -15.81 -29.85 -16.15
C GLU A 189 -14.89 -30.61 -17.12
N ARG A 190 -15.49 -31.60 -17.77
CA ARG A 190 -14.88 -32.63 -18.60
C ARG A 190 -14.82 -32.11 -20.03
N ILE A 191 -13.64 -32.02 -20.64
CA ILE A 191 -13.50 -31.94 -22.09
C ILE A 191 -12.38 -32.90 -22.51
N GLU A 192 -12.79 -34.01 -23.12
CA GLU A 192 -11.95 -34.89 -23.93
C GLU A 192 -11.56 -34.16 -25.23
N VAL A 193 -10.28 -34.20 -25.61
CA VAL A 193 -9.88 -34.48 -27.00
C VAL A 193 -8.41 -34.92 -27.05
N ASP A 194 -8.23 -36.21 -27.28
CA ASP A 194 -7.40 -36.87 -28.30
C ASP A 194 -6.00 -36.34 -28.65
N ASP A 195 -5.03 -37.22 -28.36
CA ASP A 195 -4.04 -37.81 -29.27
C ASP A 195 -3.01 -36.94 -30.03
N VAL A 196 -1.73 -37.24 -29.68
CA VAL A 196 -0.70 -37.78 -30.61
C VAL A 196 0.12 -36.79 -31.46
N PHE A 197 1.41 -36.60 -31.12
CA PHE A 197 2.58 -37.28 -31.73
C PHE A 197 3.90 -36.72 -31.14
N GLN A 198 4.95 -37.52 -31.33
CA GLN A 198 6.37 -37.37 -30.99
C GLN A 198 7.01 -35.99 -31.21
#